data_AF-A0A1G8TRQ7-F1
#
_entry.id   AF-A0A1G8TRQ7-F1
#
_cell.length_a   1.000
_cell.length_b   1.000
_cell.length_c   1.000
_cell.angle_alpha   90.00
_cell.angle_beta   90.00
_cell.angle_gamma   90.00
#
_symmetry.space_group_name_H-M   'P 1'
#
loop_
_entity.id
_entity.type
_entity.pdbx_description
1 polymer ?
#
loop_
_entity_poly.entity_id
_entity_poly.type
_entity_poly.pdbx_seq_one_letter_code
_entity_poly.pdbx_strand_id
1 'polypeptide(L)'
;MTKGNILPISICVFGDSHSHHILPKAGSMSDRIGINRKYFSIVGQAIPAASIAGFRPKASTLKTKEIIRAALPNVKHLVLGFGQVDLELGYYYRKVVKNDTDLTPGEYVDWLSGIYLEFIKSLNFPGDHLAIKGCHLTVLSHRNFTRKYVQRIIKTGDSSEEDVELFSSRLDSHILGERQMNKMLMDFNERMRLESQAGLFRYFDINNAVGYQKTPSSPRSLKPQFAPAIFDHHLADSLGLRRIYARSLLRVFDLPYEHYMRN
;
A
#
# COMPACT_ATOMS: atom_id res chain seq x y z
N MET A 1 7.97 38.53 1.29
CA MET A 1 8.08 37.60 0.15
C MET A 1 6.70 37.49 -0.49
N THR A 2 6.53 38.05 -1.68
CA THR A 2 5.31 37.90 -2.48
C THR A 2 5.16 36.43 -2.83
N LYS A 3 4.03 35.81 -2.46
CA LYS A 3 3.69 34.46 -2.91
C LYS A 3 3.62 34.53 -4.43
N GLY A 4 4.60 33.94 -5.13
CA GLY A 4 4.55 33.78 -6.58
C GLY A 4 3.26 33.06 -6.99
N ASN A 5 2.91 33.08 -8.27
CA ASN A 5 1.70 32.41 -8.76
C ASN A 5 1.74 30.90 -8.45
N ILE A 6 1.10 30.49 -7.35
CA ILE A 6 0.96 29.09 -6.97
C ILE A 6 -0.08 28.46 -7.90
N LEU A 7 0.36 27.50 -8.72
CA LEU A 7 -0.54 26.76 -9.60
C LEU A 7 -1.29 25.67 -8.83
N PRO A 8 -2.58 25.46 -9.10
CA PRO A 8 -3.31 24.32 -8.56
C PRO A 8 -2.73 22.99 -9.05
N ILE A 9 -2.57 22.04 -8.12
CA ILE A 9 -2.10 20.69 -8.39
C ILE A 9 -3.14 19.67 -7.92
N SER A 10 -3.30 18.64 -8.75
CA SER A 10 -4.10 17.45 -8.44
C SER A 10 -3.19 16.22 -8.51
N ILE A 11 -3.21 15.42 -7.44
CA ILE A 11 -2.52 14.12 -7.40
C ILE A 11 -3.60 13.02 -7.45
N CYS A 12 -3.53 12.18 -8.47
CA CYS A 12 -4.42 11.03 -8.63
C CYS A 12 -3.81 9.80 -7.99
N VAL A 13 -4.52 9.15 -7.06
CA VAL A 13 -4.05 7.97 -6.33
C VAL A 13 -4.92 6.77 -6.68
N PHE A 14 -4.28 5.70 -7.14
CA PHE A 14 -4.87 4.38 -7.23
C PHE A 14 -4.12 3.43 -6.31
N GLY A 15 -4.83 2.54 -5.64
CA GLY A 15 -4.19 1.57 -4.78
C GLY A 15 -5.15 0.50 -4.30
N ASP A 16 -4.63 -0.43 -3.51
CA ASP A 16 -5.45 -1.38 -2.76
C ASP A 16 -6.15 -0.68 -1.57
N SER A 17 -6.81 -1.46 -0.72
CA SER A 17 -7.55 -0.93 0.43
C SER A 17 -6.67 -0.13 1.41
N HIS A 18 -5.35 -0.32 1.44
CA HIS A 18 -4.43 0.42 2.31
C HIS A 18 -4.14 1.85 1.82
N SER A 19 -4.57 2.20 0.61
CA SER A 19 -4.47 3.57 0.09
C SER A 19 -5.63 4.48 0.53
N HIS A 20 -6.65 3.95 1.21
CA HIS A 20 -7.85 4.72 1.59
C HIS A 20 -7.57 5.88 2.55
N HIS A 21 -6.46 5.85 3.31
CA HIS A 21 -6.07 6.94 4.19
C HIS A 21 -5.50 8.15 3.43
N ILE A 22 -5.00 7.92 2.22
CA ILE A 22 -4.49 8.99 1.35
C ILE A 22 -5.67 9.75 0.73
N LEU A 23 -6.71 9.01 0.35
CA LEU A 23 -7.88 9.55 -0.34
C LEU A 23 -8.77 10.35 0.61
N PRO A 24 -9.31 11.50 0.17
CA PRO A 24 -10.24 12.27 0.98
C PRO A 24 -11.58 11.55 1.08
N LYS A 25 -12.04 11.26 2.30
CA LYS A 25 -13.37 10.67 2.54
C LYS A 25 -14.52 11.70 2.47
N ALA A 26 -14.24 13.00 2.59
CA ALA A 26 -15.25 14.06 2.54
C ALA A 26 -14.64 15.48 2.42
N GLY A 27 -15.51 16.44 2.08
CA GLY A 27 -15.31 17.89 2.22
C GLY A 27 -14.58 18.29 3.52
N SER A 28 -15.18 18.01 4.66
CA SER A 28 -14.68 18.45 5.97
C SER A 28 -13.30 17.85 6.35
N MET A 29 -12.91 16.71 5.80
CA MET A 29 -11.65 16.05 6.15
C MET A 29 -10.43 16.82 5.66
N SER A 30 -10.44 17.29 4.40
CA SER A 30 -9.31 18.05 3.83
C SER A 30 -9.02 19.32 4.64
N ASP A 31 -10.06 20.02 5.10
CA ASP A 31 -9.89 21.21 5.92
C ASP A 31 -9.28 20.87 7.30
N ARG A 32 -9.71 19.78 7.95
CA ARG A 32 -9.16 19.34 9.26
C ARG A 32 -7.69 18.92 9.18
N ILE A 33 -7.27 18.31 8.07
CA ILE A 33 -5.85 17.96 7.88
C ILE A 33 -5.01 19.14 7.40
N GLY A 34 -5.65 20.26 7.03
CA GLY A 34 -5.00 21.49 6.61
C GLY A 34 -4.71 21.58 5.12
N ILE A 35 -5.35 20.79 4.25
CA ILE A 35 -5.15 20.93 2.80
C ILE A 35 -5.76 22.25 2.31
N ASN A 36 -4.96 23.06 1.61
CA ASN A 36 -5.44 24.24 0.91
C ASN A 36 -6.03 23.84 -0.45
N ARG A 37 -7.34 23.55 -0.45
CA ARG A 37 -8.08 23.04 -1.62
C ARG A 37 -8.03 23.91 -2.88
N LYS A 38 -7.71 25.19 -2.75
CA LYS A 38 -7.51 26.08 -3.90
C LYS A 38 -6.29 25.66 -4.73
N TYR A 39 -5.27 25.11 -4.07
CA TYR A 39 -3.99 24.80 -4.69
C TYR A 39 -3.64 23.32 -4.67
N PHE A 40 -4.28 22.51 -3.82
CA PHE A 40 -3.98 21.09 -3.71
C PHE A 40 -5.24 20.24 -3.59
N SER A 41 -5.38 19.28 -4.49
CA SER A 41 -6.38 18.23 -4.42
C SER A 41 -5.75 16.85 -4.54
N ILE A 42 -6.37 15.89 -3.86
CA ILE A 42 -6.06 14.46 -3.97
C ILE A 42 -7.33 13.82 -4.53
N VAL A 43 -7.20 13.11 -5.64
CA VAL A 43 -8.29 12.42 -6.33
C VAL A 43 -7.93 10.95 -6.55
N GLY A 44 -8.86 10.17 -7.10
CA GLY A 44 -8.65 8.76 -7.42
C GLY A 44 -9.48 7.84 -6.55
N GLN A 45 -9.07 6.58 -6.44
CA GLN A 45 -9.82 5.55 -5.75
C GLN A 45 -8.94 4.42 -5.21
N ALA A 46 -9.31 3.93 -4.03
CA ALA A 46 -8.84 2.64 -3.55
C ALA A 46 -9.73 1.58 -4.18
N ILE A 47 -9.13 0.53 -4.73
CA ILE A 47 -9.82 -0.58 -5.39
C ILE A 47 -9.70 -1.75 -4.42
N PRO A 48 -10.73 -2.04 -3.59
CA PRO A 48 -10.65 -3.07 -2.58
C PRO A 48 -10.30 -4.42 -3.20
N ALA A 49 -9.46 -5.19 -2.49
CA ALA A 49 -8.93 -6.48 -2.95
C ALA A 49 -8.09 -6.44 -4.24
N ALA A 50 -7.77 -5.26 -4.78
CA ALA A 50 -6.81 -5.16 -5.87
C ALA A 50 -5.44 -5.65 -5.40
N SER A 51 -4.80 -6.42 -6.27
CA SER A 51 -3.53 -7.08 -6.01
C SER A 51 -2.60 -6.85 -7.20
N ILE A 52 -1.29 -6.76 -6.94
CA ILE A 52 -0.27 -6.70 -7.99
C ILE A 52 -0.32 -7.98 -8.82
N ALA A 53 -0.54 -9.15 -8.20
CA ALA A 53 -0.68 -10.41 -8.92
C ALA A 53 -1.79 -10.38 -9.99
N GLY A 54 -2.83 -9.56 -9.76
CA GLY A 54 -3.93 -9.30 -10.69
C GLY A 54 -3.57 -8.47 -11.92
N PHE A 55 -2.37 -7.86 -11.97
CA PHE A 55 -1.88 -7.18 -13.18
C PHE A 55 -1.43 -8.13 -14.28
N ARG A 56 -1.26 -9.42 -14.00
CA ARG A 56 -0.96 -10.39 -15.05
C ARG A 56 -2.15 -10.57 -16.01
N PRO A 57 -1.90 -10.98 -17.27
CA PRO A 57 -2.98 -11.28 -18.21
C PRO A 57 -3.96 -12.32 -17.64
N LYS A 58 -5.27 -12.11 -17.81
CA LYS A 58 -6.35 -13.02 -17.40
C LYS A 58 -6.38 -13.38 -15.89
N ALA A 59 -5.70 -12.61 -15.03
CA ALA A 59 -5.53 -12.94 -13.62
C ALA A 59 -6.56 -12.30 -12.67
N SER A 60 -7.29 -11.27 -13.10
CA SER A 60 -8.22 -10.53 -12.22
C SER A 60 -9.49 -10.09 -12.94
N THR A 61 -10.62 -10.19 -12.24
CA THR A 61 -11.93 -9.67 -12.63
C THR A 61 -12.13 -8.21 -12.26
N LEU A 62 -11.29 -7.65 -11.38
CA LEU A 62 -11.42 -6.27 -10.87
C LEU A 62 -11.04 -5.19 -11.90
N LYS A 63 -10.55 -5.58 -13.08
CA LYS A 63 -10.16 -4.69 -14.18
C LYS A 63 -9.27 -3.52 -13.76
N THR A 64 -8.41 -3.75 -12.76
CA THR A 64 -7.59 -2.70 -12.12
C THR A 64 -6.68 -1.99 -13.13
N LYS A 65 -6.12 -2.73 -14.08
CA LYS A 65 -5.26 -2.15 -15.14
C LYS A 65 -6.03 -1.23 -16.06
N GLU A 66 -7.22 -1.66 -16.45
CA GLU A 66 -8.10 -0.93 -17.37
C GLU A 66 -8.59 0.36 -16.71
N ILE A 67 -8.95 0.30 -15.43
CA ILE A 67 -9.30 1.46 -14.60
C ILE A 67 -8.15 2.49 -14.58
N ILE A 68 -6.93 2.05 -14.27
CA ILE A 68 -5.77 2.96 -14.20
C ILE A 68 -5.49 3.55 -15.57
N ARG A 69 -5.45 2.72 -16.63
CA ARG A 69 -5.18 3.15 -18.01
C ARG A 69 -6.20 4.14 -18.53
N ALA A 70 -7.49 3.96 -18.22
CA ALA A 70 -8.54 4.89 -18.62
C ALA A 70 -8.39 6.28 -17.98
N ALA A 71 -7.76 6.36 -16.81
CA ALA A 71 -7.55 7.64 -16.12
C ALA A 71 -6.31 8.40 -16.62
N LEU A 72 -5.28 7.70 -17.14
CA LEU A 72 -3.99 8.30 -17.50
C LEU A 72 -4.06 9.56 -18.36
N PRO A 73 -4.92 9.67 -19.40
CA PRO A 73 -4.94 10.86 -20.26
C PRO A 73 -5.22 12.17 -19.53
N ASN A 74 -5.85 12.10 -18.35
CA ASN A 74 -6.27 13.28 -17.56
C ASN A 74 -5.41 13.50 -16.30
N VAL A 75 -4.36 12.69 -16.10
CA VAL A 75 -3.56 12.70 -14.87
C VAL A 75 -2.20 13.35 -15.12
N LYS A 76 -1.89 14.38 -14.33
CA LYS A 76 -0.56 15.01 -14.30
C LYS A 76 0.37 14.42 -13.25
N HIS A 77 -0.15 14.00 -12.10
CA HIS A 77 0.62 13.34 -11.06
C HIS A 77 -0.13 12.08 -10.64
N LEU A 78 0.55 10.94 -10.70
CA LEU A 78 -0.01 9.63 -10.42
C LEU A 78 0.69 9.01 -9.21
N VAL A 79 -0.08 8.45 -8.29
CA VAL A 79 0.43 7.60 -7.21
C VAL A 79 -0.19 6.23 -7.34
N LEU A 80 0.64 5.19 -7.30
CA LEU A 80 0.21 3.81 -7.21
C LEU A 80 0.58 3.23 -5.84
N GLY A 81 -0.39 2.68 -5.12
CA GLY A 81 -0.21 2.11 -3.79
C GLY A 81 -0.79 0.71 -3.69
N PHE A 82 -0.11 -0.25 -4.31
CA PHE A 82 -0.48 -1.67 -4.30
C PHE A 82 0.62 -2.51 -3.66
N GLY A 83 0.24 -3.68 -3.16
CA GLY A 83 1.16 -4.73 -2.72
C GLY A 83 1.01 -5.14 -1.26
N GLN A 84 0.37 -4.32 -0.42
CA GLN A 84 0.16 -4.70 0.99
C GLN A 84 -0.74 -5.93 1.08
N VAL A 85 -1.83 -5.94 0.29
CA VAL A 85 -2.75 -7.08 0.21
C VAL A 85 -2.03 -8.35 -0.27
N ASP A 86 -1.18 -8.25 -1.30
CA ASP A 86 -0.42 -9.40 -1.78
C ASP A 86 0.51 -9.97 -0.69
N LEU A 87 1.25 -9.11 0.00
CA LEU A 87 2.24 -9.53 0.99
C LEU A 87 1.58 -10.04 2.28
N GLU A 88 0.49 -9.43 2.74
CA GLU A 88 -0.19 -9.84 3.98
C GLU A 88 -1.19 -10.99 3.79
N LEU A 89 -1.74 -11.17 2.59
CA LEU A 89 -2.75 -12.21 2.29
C LEU A 89 -2.37 -13.11 1.12
N GLY A 90 -1.95 -12.53 0.00
CA GLY A 90 -1.61 -13.26 -1.22
C GLY A 90 -0.51 -14.31 -1.01
N TYR A 91 0.46 -14.02 -0.14
CA TYR A 91 1.49 -14.98 0.26
C TYR A 91 0.87 -16.26 0.88
N TYR A 92 -0.01 -16.10 1.87
CA TYR A 92 -0.66 -17.25 2.51
C TYR A 92 -1.61 -17.97 1.57
N TYR A 93 -2.33 -17.24 0.71
CA TYR A 93 -3.18 -17.83 -0.30
C TYR A 93 -2.38 -18.77 -1.23
N ARG A 94 -1.18 -18.36 -1.67
CA ARG A 94 -0.31 -19.24 -2.46
C ARG A 94 0.13 -20.49 -1.68
N LYS A 95 0.63 -20.30 -0.46
CA LYS A 95 1.11 -21.45 0.34
C LYS A 95 0.01 -22.44 0.68
N VAL A 96 -1.14 -21.94 1.13
CA VAL A 96 -2.19 -22.77 1.73
C VAL A 96 -3.19 -23.26 0.67
N VAL A 97 -3.67 -22.36 -0.18
CA VAL A 97 -4.74 -22.66 -1.16
C VAL A 97 -4.16 -23.17 -2.47
N LYS A 98 -3.06 -22.59 -2.95
CA LYS A 98 -2.36 -23.08 -4.17
C LYS A 98 -1.32 -24.16 -3.88
N ASN A 99 -1.19 -24.57 -2.61
CA ASN A 99 -0.28 -25.62 -2.15
C ASN A 99 1.18 -25.38 -2.55
N ASP A 100 1.60 -24.11 -2.60
CA ASP A 100 2.97 -23.70 -2.91
C ASP A 100 3.81 -23.69 -1.63
N THR A 101 4.03 -24.88 -1.06
CA THR A 101 4.55 -25.04 0.30
C THR A 101 6.00 -24.60 0.45
N ASP A 102 6.78 -24.67 -0.62
CA ASP A 102 8.19 -24.33 -0.62
C ASP A 102 8.45 -22.83 -0.86
N LEU A 103 7.43 -22.07 -1.27
CA LEU A 103 7.53 -20.63 -1.52
C LEU A 103 8.03 -19.87 -0.28
N THR A 104 9.21 -19.28 -0.40
CA THR A 104 9.79 -18.43 0.62
C THR A 104 9.27 -16.98 0.51
N PRO A 105 9.35 -16.18 1.60
CA PRO A 105 9.02 -14.75 1.54
C PRO A 105 9.83 -13.98 0.49
N GLY A 106 11.12 -14.31 0.34
CA GLY A 106 12.01 -13.64 -0.62
C GLY A 106 11.59 -13.90 -2.07
N GLU A 107 11.38 -15.16 -2.44
CA GLU A 107 10.90 -15.53 -3.78
C GLU A 107 9.56 -14.89 -4.11
N TYR A 108 8.66 -14.80 -3.12
CA TYR A 108 7.38 -14.14 -3.33
C TYR A 108 7.54 -12.64 -3.57
N VAL A 109 8.42 -11.96 -2.83
CA VAL A 109 8.75 -10.54 -3.04
C VAL A 109 9.35 -10.31 -4.43
N ASP A 110 10.30 -11.15 -4.86
CA ASP A 110 10.94 -11.02 -6.17
C ASP A 110 9.91 -11.20 -7.30
N TRP A 111 9.09 -12.24 -7.20
CA TRP A 111 8.02 -12.51 -8.15
C TRP A 111 7.01 -11.36 -8.23
N LEU A 112 6.57 -10.84 -7.07
CA LEU A 112 5.60 -9.75 -7.00
C LEU A 112 6.16 -8.45 -7.57
N SER A 113 7.40 -8.13 -7.22
CA SER A 113 8.09 -6.93 -7.70
C SER A 113 8.26 -6.96 -9.21
N GLY A 114 8.61 -8.13 -9.78
CA GLY A 114 8.70 -8.31 -11.24
C GLY A 114 7.40 -7.95 -11.95
N ILE A 115 6.27 -8.49 -11.47
CA ILE A 115 4.94 -8.18 -12.03
C ILE A 115 4.63 -6.68 -11.93
N TYR A 116 4.96 -6.06 -10.79
CA TYR A 116 4.65 -4.65 -10.61
C TYR A 116 5.48 -3.75 -11.54
N LEU A 117 6.77 -4.04 -11.69
CA LEU A 117 7.67 -3.30 -12.56
C LEU A 117 7.28 -3.45 -14.04
N GLU A 118 6.88 -4.64 -14.47
CA GLU A 118 6.34 -4.85 -15.82
C GLU A 118 5.10 -3.99 -16.06
N PHE A 119 4.17 -3.96 -15.10
CA PHE A 119 2.98 -3.12 -15.18
C PHE A 119 3.35 -1.63 -15.26
N ILE A 120 4.22 -1.14 -14.37
CA ILE A 120 4.68 0.26 -14.33
C ILE A 120 5.29 0.65 -15.68
N LYS A 121 6.21 -0.16 -16.21
CA LYS A 121 6.83 0.07 -17.53
C LYS A 121 5.78 0.11 -18.64
N SER A 122 4.74 -0.73 -18.57
CA SER A 122 3.67 -0.76 -19.56
C SER A 122 2.75 0.47 -19.55
N LEU A 123 2.80 1.32 -18.52
CA LEU A 123 1.97 2.53 -18.44
C LEU A 123 2.47 3.62 -19.39
N ASN A 124 3.76 3.61 -19.77
CA ASN A 124 4.40 4.67 -20.55
C ASN A 124 4.10 6.08 -19.99
N PHE A 125 4.17 6.22 -18.66
CA PHE A 125 3.88 7.47 -17.95
C PHE A 125 5.19 8.14 -17.49
N PRO A 126 5.31 9.48 -17.51
CA PRO A 126 6.55 10.15 -17.10
C PRO A 126 6.93 9.83 -15.65
N GLY A 127 8.15 9.32 -15.45
CA GLY A 127 8.60 8.78 -14.16
C GLY A 127 8.72 9.84 -13.05
N ASP A 128 9.03 11.08 -13.41
CA ASP A 128 9.05 12.23 -12.51
C ASP A 128 7.65 12.66 -12.03
N HIS A 129 6.61 12.22 -12.73
CA HIS A 129 5.20 12.45 -12.43
C HIS A 129 4.48 11.21 -11.84
N LEU A 130 5.14 10.06 -11.77
CA LEU A 130 4.64 8.83 -11.16
C LEU A 130 5.34 8.57 -9.83
N ALA A 131 4.58 8.28 -8.77
CA ALA A 131 5.12 7.82 -7.51
C ALA A 131 4.55 6.46 -7.08
N ILE A 132 5.40 5.61 -6.52
CA ILE A 132 5.00 4.35 -5.88
C ILE A 132 5.00 4.55 -4.37
N LYS A 133 3.85 4.28 -3.75
CA LYS A 133 3.68 4.25 -2.30
C LYS A 133 4.12 2.87 -1.79
N GLY A 134 5.15 2.86 -0.94
CA GLY A 134 5.58 1.68 -0.22
C GLY A 134 4.51 1.10 0.71
N CYS A 135 4.66 -0.18 1.02
CA CYS A 135 3.95 -0.87 2.08
C CYS A 135 4.26 -0.25 3.45
N HIS A 136 3.30 -0.31 4.37
CA HIS A 136 3.53 0.09 5.76
C HIS A 136 3.80 -1.13 6.63
N LEU A 137 4.42 -0.92 7.80
CA LEU A 137 4.55 -1.95 8.82
C LEU A 137 3.19 -2.58 9.15
N THR A 138 3.18 -3.89 9.37
CA THR A 138 1.96 -4.67 9.54
C THR A 138 1.24 -4.31 10.84
N VAL A 139 -0.09 -4.34 10.81
CA VAL A 139 -0.91 -4.38 12.04
C VAL A 139 -1.12 -5.82 12.53
N LEU A 140 -0.79 -6.81 11.71
CA LEU A 140 -0.91 -8.25 11.98
C LEU A 140 0.23 -8.73 12.91
N SER A 141 0.39 -8.03 14.05
CA SER A 141 1.49 -8.20 15.00
C SER A 141 1.33 -9.45 15.87
N HIS A 142 0.11 -9.92 16.09
CA HIS A 142 -0.19 -11.09 16.89
C HIS A 142 -0.60 -12.27 16.01
N ARG A 143 0.07 -13.41 16.19
CA ARG A 143 -0.18 -14.66 15.43
C ARG A 143 -1.65 -15.07 15.41
N ASN A 144 -2.36 -14.99 16.54
CA ASN A 144 -3.78 -15.32 16.64
C ASN A 144 -4.67 -14.35 15.83
N PHE A 145 -4.29 -13.07 15.80
CA PHE A 145 -4.98 -12.07 14.99
C PHE A 145 -4.78 -12.36 13.50
N THR A 146 -3.53 -12.57 13.09
CA THR A 146 -3.15 -12.94 11.71
C THR A 146 -3.89 -14.20 11.26
N ARG A 147 -3.91 -15.23 12.09
CA ARG A 147 -4.65 -16.47 11.83
C ARG A 147 -6.13 -16.18 11.54
N LYS A 148 -6.81 -15.52 12.47
CA LYS A 148 -8.25 -15.21 12.34
C LYS A 148 -8.53 -14.40 11.06
N TYR A 149 -7.66 -13.45 10.75
CA TYR A 149 -7.80 -12.60 9.57
C TYR A 149 -7.65 -13.39 8.28
N VAL A 150 -6.57 -14.16 8.14
CA VAL A 150 -6.33 -15.00 6.96
C VAL A 150 -7.40 -16.08 6.81
N GLN A 151 -7.81 -16.74 7.90
CA GLN A 151 -8.91 -17.71 7.88
C GLN A 151 -10.22 -17.09 7.39
N ARG A 152 -10.57 -15.88 7.85
CA ARG A 152 -11.79 -15.20 7.40
C ARG A 152 -11.76 -15.00 5.88
N ILE A 153 -10.63 -14.58 5.32
CA ILE A 153 -10.50 -14.35 3.88
C ILE A 153 -10.56 -15.65 3.09
N ILE A 154 -9.88 -16.72 3.54
CA ILE A 154 -9.95 -18.05 2.91
C ILE A 154 -11.40 -18.56 2.90
N LYS A 155 -12.14 -18.42 4.01
CA LYS A 155 -13.55 -18.82 4.13
C LYS A 155 -14.51 -18.03 3.24
N THR A 156 -14.13 -16.84 2.78
CA THR A 156 -15.00 -16.00 1.94
C THR A 156 -14.89 -16.38 0.46
N GLY A 157 -13.95 -17.25 0.07
CA GLY A 157 -13.94 -17.87 -1.26
C GLY A 157 -14.97 -18.99 -1.36
N ASP A 158 -15.35 -19.38 -2.58
CA ASP A 158 -16.24 -20.53 -2.89
C ASP A 158 -15.58 -21.89 -2.53
N SER A 159 -15.03 -22.02 -1.32
CA SER A 159 -14.40 -23.23 -0.79
C SER A 159 -15.40 -24.04 0.02
N SER A 160 -15.33 -25.37 -0.11
CA SER A 160 -16.16 -26.28 0.70
C SER A 160 -15.77 -26.21 2.18
N GLU A 161 -16.62 -26.73 3.08
CA GLU A 161 -16.29 -26.81 4.52
C GLU A 161 -15.04 -27.67 4.78
N GLU A 162 -14.87 -28.76 4.02
CA GLU A 162 -13.68 -29.62 4.07
C GLU A 162 -12.41 -28.88 3.65
N ASP A 163 -12.47 -28.07 2.58
CA ASP A 163 -11.36 -27.23 2.14
C ASP A 163 -10.98 -26.21 3.22
N VAL A 164 -11.96 -25.61 3.89
CA VAL A 164 -11.73 -24.63 4.95
C VAL A 164 -11.02 -25.23 6.15
N GLU A 165 -11.36 -26.46 6.55
CA GLU A 165 -10.70 -27.18 7.64
C GLU A 165 -9.27 -27.59 7.25
N LEU A 166 -9.10 -28.11 6.03
CA LEU A 166 -7.80 -28.43 5.46
C LEU A 166 -6.89 -27.19 5.38
N PHE A 167 -7.38 -26.07 4.87
CA PHE A 167 -6.61 -24.82 4.79
C PHE A 167 -6.30 -24.25 6.17
N SER A 168 -7.23 -24.35 7.12
CA SER A 168 -7.01 -23.90 8.49
C SER A 168 -5.90 -24.68 9.19
N SER A 169 -5.85 -26.01 8.99
CA SER A 169 -4.79 -26.84 9.57
C SER A 169 -3.41 -26.53 8.98
N ARG A 170 -3.32 -26.29 7.66
CA ARG A 170 -2.08 -25.89 6.98
C ARG A 170 -1.61 -24.48 7.32
N LEU A 171 -2.53 -23.56 7.59
CA LEU A 171 -2.18 -22.16 7.84
C LEU A 171 -1.27 -22.01 9.07
N ASP A 172 -1.52 -22.78 10.14
CA ASP A 172 -0.76 -22.66 11.38
C ASP A 172 0.74 -22.88 11.16
N SER A 173 1.15 -23.87 10.38
CA SER A 173 2.58 -24.10 10.09
C SER A 173 3.24 -22.99 9.26
N HIS A 174 2.46 -22.08 8.67
CA HIS A 174 2.95 -21.08 7.73
C HIS A 174 2.80 -19.63 8.19
N ILE A 175 2.02 -19.34 9.26
CA ILE A 175 1.87 -17.96 9.74
C ILE A 175 3.23 -17.38 10.16
N LEU A 176 3.60 -16.27 9.51
CA LEU A 176 4.77 -15.49 9.84
C LEU A 176 4.52 -14.70 11.14
N GLY A 177 5.54 -14.60 11.98
CA GLY A 177 5.54 -13.64 13.08
C GLY A 177 5.67 -12.19 12.58
N GLU A 178 5.33 -11.19 13.41
CA GLU A 178 5.42 -9.76 13.08
C GLU A 178 6.76 -9.40 12.41
N ARG A 179 7.87 -9.84 13.00
CA ARG A 179 9.23 -9.58 12.48
C ARG A 179 9.41 -10.07 11.05
N GLN A 180 8.94 -11.28 10.73
CA GLN A 180 9.10 -11.87 9.40
C GLN A 180 8.16 -11.19 8.39
N MET A 181 6.93 -10.88 8.79
CA MET A 181 6.00 -10.12 7.95
C MET A 181 6.54 -8.73 7.64
N ASN A 182 7.00 -7.99 8.65
CA ASN A 182 7.63 -6.68 8.45
C ASN A 182 8.89 -6.78 7.61
N LYS A 183 9.71 -7.82 7.77
CA LYS A 183 10.86 -8.04 6.89
C LYS A 183 10.42 -8.18 5.43
N MET A 184 9.43 -9.01 5.14
CA MET A 184 8.93 -9.22 3.78
C MET A 184 8.38 -7.91 3.16
N LEU A 185 7.63 -7.13 3.94
CA LEU A 185 7.12 -5.80 3.52
C LEU A 185 8.26 -4.81 3.25
N MET A 186 9.30 -4.81 4.09
CA MET A 186 10.46 -3.92 3.93
C MET A 186 11.36 -4.35 2.77
N ASP A 187 11.51 -5.65 2.52
CA ASP A 187 12.27 -6.17 1.37
C ASP A 187 11.60 -5.74 0.05
N PHE A 188 10.27 -5.82 -0.05
CA PHE A 188 9.52 -5.29 -1.19
C PHE A 188 9.70 -3.77 -1.36
N ASN A 189 9.59 -3.03 -0.26
CA ASN A 189 9.80 -1.59 -0.26
C ASN A 189 11.20 -1.20 -0.75
N GLU A 190 12.23 -1.88 -0.26
CA GLU A 190 13.61 -1.64 -0.65
C GLU A 190 13.81 -1.94 -2.13
N ARG A 191 13.20 -3.02 -2.65
CA ARG A 191 13.25 -3.31 -4.08
C ARG A 191 12.64 -2.17 -4.91
N MET A 192 11.44 -1.73 -4.57
CA MET A 192 10.79 -0.61 -5.27
C MET A 192 11.59 0.70 -5.15
N ARG A 193 12.20 0.95 -3.98
CA ARG A 193 13.06 2.12 -3.77
C ARG A 193 14.30 2.08 -4.66
N LEU A 194 14.98 0.94 -4.76
CA LEU A 194 16.16 0.78 -5.63
C LEU A 194 15.79 0.96 -7.11
N GLU A 195 14.69 0.37 -7.55
CA GLU A 195 14.21 0.50 -8.94
C GLU A 195 13.80 1.94 -9.29
N SER A 196 13.32 2.72 -8.31
CA SER A 196 13.01 4.14 -8.50
C SER A 196 14.24 4.98 -8.88
N GLN A 197 15.45 4.54 -8.50
CA GLN A 197 16.70 5.24 -8.82
C GLN A 197 17.02 5.20 -10.32
N ALA A 198 16.42 4.27 -11.08
CA ALA A 198 16.52 4.23 -12.54
C ALA A 198 15.66 5.29 -13.24
N GLY A 199 14.91 6.12 -12.49
CA GLY A 199 14.10 7.22 -13.02
C GLY A 199 12.74 6.79 -13.59
N LEU A 200 12.36 5.52 -13.46
CA LEU A 200 11.07 4.99 -13.94
C LEU A 200 9.87 5.53 -13.15
N PHE A 201 10.09 5.87 -11.89
CA PHE A 201 9.09 6.41 -10.97
C PHE A 201 9.81 7.00 -9.76
N ARG A 202 9.10 7.79 -8.97
CA ARG A 202 9.52 8.25 -7.65
C ARG A 202 9.01 7.30 -6.57
N TYR A 203 9.69 7.23 -5.43
CA TYR A 203 9.29 6.35 -4.33
C TYR A 203 9.05 7.11 -3.03
N PHE A 204 8.04 6.72 -2.27
CA PHE A 204 7.89 7.15 -0.88
C PHE A 204 7.23 6.09 0.00
N ASP A 205 7.54 6.13 1.29
CA ASP A 205 6.83 5.39 2.33
C ASP A 205 6.63 6.27 3.57
N ILE A 206 5.93 5.73 4.57
CA ILE A 206 5.62 6.43 5.83
C ILE A 206 6.22 5.74 7.05
N ASN A 207 7.05 4.71 6.87
CA ASN A 207 7.52 3.84 7.95
C ASN A 207 8.43 4.56 8.94
N ASN A 208 9.15 5.61 8.52
CA ASN A 208 9.88 6.47 9.45
C ASN A 208 8.95 7.22 10.42
N ALA A 209 7.75 7.58 9.98
CA ALA A 209 6.78 8.32 10.79
C ALA A 209 5.95 7.39 11.68
N VAL A 210 5.48 6.26 11.12
CA VAL A 210 4.58 5.33 11.83
C VAL A 210 5.29 4.21 12.58
N GLY A 211 6.54 3.93 12.23
CA GLY A 211 7.34 2.91 12.88
C GLY A 211 8.17 3.43 14.05
N TYR A 212 8.61 2.51 14.88
CA TYR A 212 9.64 2.74 15.90
C TYR A 212 10.59 1.54 15.96
N GLN A 213 11.74 1.75 16.57
CA GLN A 213 12.69 0.71 16.94
C GLN A 213 12.94 0.86 18.44
N LYS A 214 12.91 -0.24 19.19
CA LYS A 214 13.23 -0.21 20.64
C LYS A 214 14.71 0.09 20.86
N THR A 215 15.56 -0.42 19.98
CA THR A 215 17.00 -0.22 19.93
C THR A 215 17.45 -0.09 18.47
N PRO A 216 18.61 0.53 18.17
CA PRO A 216 19.10 0.69 16.78
C PRO A 216 19.21 -0.63 16.00
N SER A 217 19.49 -1.74 16.69
CA SER A 217 19.60 -3.08 16.11
C SER A 217 18.27 -3.86 16.07
N SER A 218 17.21 -3.37 16.73
CA SER A 218 15.92 -4.05 16.72
C SER A 218 15.17 -3.87 15.40
N PRO A 219 14.40 -4.88 14.95
CA PRO A 219 13.48 -4.73 13.84
C PRO A 219 12.49 -3.58 14.08
N ARG A 220 12.08 -2.91 13.01
CA ARG A 220 11.01 -1.91 13.08
C ARG A 220 9.67 -2.58 13.38
N SER A 221 8.93 -1.96 14.28
CA SER A 221 7.53 -2.32 14.59
C SER A 221 6.65 -1.08 14.47
N LEU A 222 5.35 -1.30 14.28
CA LEU A 222 4.38 -0.22 14.17
C LEU A 222 4.15 0.44 15.53
N LYS A 223 4.20 1.78 15.61
CA LYS A 223 3.87 2.48 16.87
C LYS A 223 2.43 2.15 17.28
N PRO A 224 2.16 1.84 18.56
CA PRO A 224 0.83 1.42 19.01
C PRO A 224 -0.31 2.36 18.63
N GLN A 225 -0.06 3.67 18.60
CA GLN A 225 -1.05 4.68 18.22
C GLN A 225 -1.56 4.58 16.77
N PHE A 226 -0.87 3.83 15.90
CA PHE A 226 -1.30 3.56 14.52
C PHE A 226 -1.88 2.15 14.35
N ALA A 227 -1.89 1.32 15.40
CA ALA A 227 -2.58 0.04 15.38
C ALA A 227 -4.07 0.26 15.68
N PRO A 228 -4.99 -0.41 14.95
CA PRO A 228 -6.42 -0.29 15.22
C PRO A 228 -6.78 -0.97 16.54
N ALA A 229 -7.72 -0.38 17.28
CA ALA A 229 -8.28 -0.99 18.49
C ALA A 229 -9.31 -2.09 18.20
N ILE A 230 -9.81 -2.15 16.96
CA ILE A 230 -10.79 -3.13 16.49
C ILE A 230 -10.12 -4.16 15.56
N PHE A 231 -10.85 -5.22 15.21
CA PHE A 231 -10.39 -6.23 14.25
C PHE A 231 -10.33 -5.65 12.82
N ASP A 232 -9.24 -4.95 12.52
CA ASP A 232 -8.93 -4.34 11.23
C ASP A 232 -7.47 -4.60 10.86
N HIS A 233 -7.20 -4.72 9.56
CA HIS A 233 -5.87 -4.91 8.99
C HIS A 233 -5.25 -3.61 8.47
N HIS A 234 -5.98 -2.49 8.52
CA HIS A 234 -5.47 -1.17 8.17
C HIS A 234 -4.90 -0.44 9.38
N LEU A 235 -4.07 0.58 9.12
CA LEU A 235 -3.63 1.52 10.15
C LEU A 235 -4.84 2.26 10.75
N ALA A 236 -4.72 2.70 12.00
CA ALA A 236 -5.75 3.49 12.65
C ALA A 236 -5.98 4.82 11.91
N ASP A 237 -7.21 5.03 11.41
CA ASP A 237 -7.58 6.24 10.67
C ASP A 237 -7.60 7.46 11.60
N SER A 238 -6.65 8.36 11.43
CA SER A 238 -6.50 9.56 12.26
C SER A 238 -6.05 10.77 11.44
N LEU A 239 -6.33 11.97 11.94
CA LEU A 239 -5.84 13.21 11.31
C LEU A 239 -4.30 13.21 11.21
N GLY A 240 -3.62 12.66 12.22
CA GLY A 240 -2.17 12.51 12.22
C GLY A 240 -1.66 11.65 11.07
N LEU A 241 -2.24 10.46 10.88
CA LEU A 241 -1.90 9.56 9.77
C LEU A 241 -2.16 10.21 8.41
N ARG A 242 -3.31 10.87 8.25
CA ARG A 242 -3.67 11.55 6.99
C ARG A 242 -2.73 12.71 6.68
N ARG A 243 -2.29 13.48 7.68
CA ARG A 243 -1.28 14.54 7.53
C ARG A 243 0.09 13.98 7.14
N ILE A 244 0.49 12.83 7.69
CA ILE A 244 1.72 12.14 7.29
C ILE A 244 1.68 11.81 5.80
N TYR A 245 0.57 11.23 5.32
CA TYR A 245 0.41 10.94 3.89
C TYR A 245 0.41 12.20 3.02
N ALA A 246 -0.33 13.25 3.38
CA ALA A 246 -0.34 14.50 2.63
C ALA A 246 1.07 15.13 2.53
N ARG A 247 1.84 15.12 3.62
CA ARG A 247 3.24 15.56 3.62
C ARG A 247 4.12 14.71 2.70
N SER A 248 3.98 13.39 2.76
CA SER A 248 4.75 12.50 1.89
C SER A 248 4.41 12.69 0.41
N LEU A 249 3.15 12.95 0.07
CA LEU A 249 2.73 13.25 -1.30
C LEU A 249 3.33 14.56 -1.84
N LEU A 250 3.30 15.62 -1.04
CA LEU A 250 3.92 16.88 -1.45
C LEU A 250 5.42 16.72 -1.61
N ARG A 251 6.08 16.06 -0.64
CA ARG A 251 7.52 15.83 -0.68
C ARG A 251 7.96 14.99 -1.87
N VAL A 252 7.23 13.92 -2.22
CA VAL A 252 7.68 13.03 -3.30
C VAL A 252 7.68 13.75 -4.65
N PHE A 253 6.79 14.73 -4.86
CA PHE A 253 6.75 15.55 -6.07
C PHE A 253 7.43 16.92 -5.93
N ASP A 254 8.31 17.09 -4.94
CA ASP A 254 9.07 18.32 -4.70
C ASP A 254 8.18 19.58 -4.52
N LEU A 255 6.97 19.39 -3.97
CA LEU A 255 5.98 20.45 -3.75
C LEU A 255 6.16 21.11 -2.38
N PRO A 256 6.33 22.44 -2.30
CA PRO A 256 6.54 23.14 -1.02
C PRO A 256 5.31 23.07 -0.10
N TYR A 257 5.50 22.56 1.13
CA TYR A 257 4.40 22.28 2.06
C TYR A 257 3.54 23.52 2.35
N GLU A 258 4.18 24.66 2.59
CA GLU A 258 3.59 25.95 2.94
C GLU A 258 2.70 26.57 1.84
N HIS A 259 2.84 26.11 0.60
CA HIS A 259 1.99 26.55 -0.51
C HIS A 259 0.66 25.78 -0.53
N TYR A 260 0.69 24.51 -0.14
CA TYR A 260 -0.41 23.57 -0.33
C TYR A 260 -1.13 23.21 0.97
N MET A 261 -0.55 23.54 2.12
CA MET A 261 -1.09 23.25 3.44
C MET A 261 -1.30 24.55 4.23
N ARG A 262 -2.38 24.61 5.00
CA ARG A 262 -2.69 25.65 5.98
C ARG A 262 -2.02 25.27 7.31
N ASN A 263 -1.50 26.28 8.00
CA ASN A 263 -1.00 26.14 9.38
C ASN A 263 -2.16 25.93 10.35
#